data_AF-A0A819PNL5-F1
#
_entry.id   AF-A0A819PNL5-F1
#
_cell.length_a   1.000
_cell.length_b   1.000
_cell.length_c   1.000
_cell.angle_alpha   90.00
_cell.angle_beta   90.00
_cell.angle_gamma   90.00
#
_symmetry.space_group_name_H-M   'P 1'
#
loop_
_entity.id
_entity.type
_entity.pdbx_description
1 polymer ?
#
loop_
_entity_poly.entity_id
_entity_poly.type
_entity_poly.pdbx_seq_one_letter_code
_entity_poly.pdbx_strand_id
1 'polypeptide(L)'
;MIPGGNVDFNQLTTERLFAVYAYMKAKQKTNVFHMENDNMLYYDLVTLMHRMHRCRVNLGFSRASSFQAVLSFLYVRNAAILEHFLRYTIEVFRLGRSKAMSYLQTKWINDMTIASRYLDLFASTSEQSRLSGIFQLPIEFHSGNCCICINSNEKEVIVFDARSLGQYFAGDYWHPNVSFWIKSDLVDPRGELLTWVRKNKGLLVPYIRGKRIVQLHVHSKNLQQFSSRSNNQPTGTGYNFTLLGD
;
A
#
# COMPACT_ATOMS: atom_id res chain seq x y z
N MET A 1 -2.39 26.22 16.04
CA MET A 1 -3.05 25.03 15.44
C MET A 1 -2.51 23.80 16.14
N ILE A 2 -3.33 23.12 16.94
CA ILE A 2 -2.98 21.77 17.40
C ILE A 2 -2.97 20.92 16.14
N PRO A 3 -1.87 20.27 15.76
CA PRO A 3 -1.86 19.39 14.62
C PRO A 3 -2.50 18.07 15.06
N GLY A 4 -3.79 18.13 15.36
CA GLY A 4 -4.64 16.98 15.62
C GLY A 4 -5.28 16.60 14.31
N GLY A 5 -4.74 15.57 13.64
CA GLY A 5 -5.62 14.75 12.81
C GLY A 5 -6.82 14.35 13.67
N ASN A 6 -8.01 14.34 13.09
CA ASN A 6 -9.24 13.99 13.80
C ASN A 6 -8.95 12.78 14.70
N VAL A 7 -9.04 12.94 16.04
CA VAL A 7 -8.58 11.91 16.98
C VAL A 7 -9.32 10.60 16.73
N ASP A 8 -10.59 10.73 16.34
CA ASP A 8 -11.46 9.64 15.92
C ASP A 8 -10.94 8.94 14.66
N PHE A 9 -10.29 9.67 13.74
CA PHE A 9 -9.75 9.08 12.51
C PHE A 9 -8.64 8.07 12.81
N ASN A 10 -7.65 8.40 13.63
CA ASN A 10 -6.56 7.46 13.94
C ASN A 10 -7.04 6.24 14.73
N GLN A 11 -8.04 6.43 15.59
CA GLN A 11 -8.69 5.33 16.30
C GLN A 11 -9.39 4.41 15.30
N LEU A 12 -10.26 4.96 14.43
CA LEU A 12 -11.01 4.19 13.45
C LEU A 12 -10.10 3.47 12.42
N THR A 13 -9.02 4.12 11.97
CA THR A 13 -8.04 3.47 11.08
C THR A 13 -7.28 2.34 11.76
N THR A 14 -7.11 2.39 13.08
CA THR A 14 -6.51 1.27 13.82
C THR A 14 -7.55 0.17 14.09
N GLU A 15 -8.76 0.53 14.52
CA GLU A 15 -9.85 -0.39 14.85
C GLU A 15 -10.29 -1.25 13.66
N ARG A 16 -10.23 -0.73 12.43
CA ARG A 16 -10.56 -1.53 11.23
C ARG A 16 -9.74 -2.82 11.14
N LEU A 17 -8.49 -2.82 11.60
CA LEU A 17 -7.62 -4.00 11.56
C LEU A 17 -8.08 -5.06 12.56
N PHE A 18 -8.61 -4.64 13.71
CA PHE A 18 -9.27 -5.52 14.66
C PHE A 18 -10.56 -6.09 14.08
N ALA A 19 -11.33 -5.28 13.35
CA ALA A 19 -12.53 -5.76 12.65
C ALA A 19 -12.19 -6.80 11.57
N VAL A 20 -11.14 -6.59 10.78
CA VAL A 20 -10.64 -7.57 9.81
C VAL A 20 -10.22 -8.86 10.51
N TYR A 21 -9.47 -8.77 11.62
CA TYR A 21 -9.10 -9.93 12.42
C TYR A 21 -10.32 -10.70 12.95
N ALA A 22 -11.28 -10.01 13.54
CA ALA A 22 -12.51 -10.61 14.06
C ALA A 22 -13.29 -11.34 12.95
N TYR A 23 -13.42 -10.71 11.77
CA TYR A 23 -14.02 -11.34 10.60
C TYR A 23 -13.26 -12.61 10.17
N MET A 24 -11.93 -12.54 10.06
CA MET A 24 -11.10 -13.68 9.69
C MET A 24 -11.26 -14.86 10.67
N LYS A 25 -11.29 -14.58 11.98
CA LYS A 25 -11.51 -15.61 13.02
C LYS A 25 -12.90 -16.21 12.94
N ALA A 26 -13.93 -15.37 12.91
CA ALA A 26 -15.33 -15.81 12.93
C ALA A 26 -15.73 -16.60 11.67
N LYS A 27 -15.14 -16.26 10.51
CA LYS A 27 -15.45 -16.88 9.22
C LYS A 27 -14.36 -17.81 8.70
N GLN A 28 -13.34 -18.09 9.53
CA GLN A 28 -12.18 -18.94 9.22
C GLN A 28 -11.55 -18.57 7.86
N LYS A 29 -11.43 -17.27 7.58
CA LYS A 29 -10.90 -16.79 6.29
C LYS A 29 -9.38 -16.71 6.32
N THR A 30 -8.78 -17.16 5.23
CA THR A 30 -7.37 -17.03 4.90
C THR A 30 -7.21 -16.22 3.61
N ASN A 31 -6.02 -15.69 3.36
CA ASN A 31 -5.69 -14.94 2.15
C ASN A 31 -6.59 -13.73 1.93
N VAL A 32 -6.75 -12.91 2.97
CA VAL A 32 -7.58 -11.71 2.92
C VAL A 32 -6.77 -10.55 2.39
N PHE A 33 -7.32 -9.86 1.39
CA PHE A 33 -6.89 -8.52 1.02
C PHE A 33 -7.82 -7.51 1.69
N HIS A 34 -7.26 -6.61 2.49
CA HIS A 34 -7.95 -5.44 2.99
C HIS A 34 -7.58 -4.24 2.13
N MET A 35 -8.58 -3.44 1.77
CA MET A 35 -8.41 -2.20 1.00
C MET A 35 -9.25 -1.09 1.61
N GLU A 36 -8.69 0.12 1.71
CA GLU A 36 -9.46 1.32 2.02
C GLU A 36 -10.32 1.73 0.80
N ASN A 37 -11.40 2.47 1.06
CA ASN A 37 -12.35 2.91 0.01
C ASN A 37 -11.73 3.85 -1.02
N ASP A 38 -10.56 4.41 -0.74
CA ASP A 38 -9.81 5.34 -1.58
C ASP A 38 -8.66 4.65 -2.34
N ASN A 39 -8.77 3.34 -2.57
CA ASN A 39 -7.83 2.56 -3.37
C ASN A 39 -8.51 1.97 -4.61
N MET A 40 -7.87 2.16 -5.76
CA MET A 40 -8.29 1.56 -7.02
C MET A 40 -7.43 0.32 -7.31
N LEU A 41 -8.07 -0.79 -7.66
CA LEU A 41 -7.40 -2.06 -7.96
C LEU A 41 -7.31 -2.28 -9.48
N TYR A 42 -6.12 -2.60 -9.98
CA TYR A 42 -5.85 -2.87 -11.39
C TYR A 42 -5.20 -4.23 -11.64
N TYR A 43 -5.27 -5.12 -10.66
CA TYR A 43 -4.63 -6.42 -10.70
C TYR A 43 -5.59 -7.51 -10.25
N ASP A 44 -5.47 -8.69 -10.85
CA ASP A 44 -6.26 -9.85 -10.47
C ASP A 44 -5.79 -10.40 -9.11
N LEU A 45 -6.65 -10.36 -8.09
CA LEU A 45 -6.27 -10.75 -6.74
C LEU A 45 -5.94 -12.24 -6.61
N VAL A 46 -6.52 -13.11 -7.46
CA VAL A 46 -6.20 -14.54 -7.45
C VAL A 46 -4.76 -14.76 -7.91
N THR A 47 -4.37 -14.12 -9.01
CA THR A 47 -2.99 -14.11 -9.52
C THR A 47 -2.04 -13.53 -8.48
N LEU A 48 -2.41 -12.41 -7.86
CA LEU A 48 -1.59 -11.79 -6.82
C LEU A 48 -1.43 -12.70 -5.60
N MET A 49 -2.51 -13.34 -5.16
CA MET A 49 -2.50 -14.29 -4.04
C MET A 49 -1.54 -15.45 -4.31
N HIS A 50 -1.54 -16.03 -5.52
CA HIS A 50 -0.58 -17.08 -5.88
C HIS A 50 0.87 -16.60 -5.82
N ARG A 51 1.15 -15.36 -6.29
CA ARG A 51 2.48 -14.74 -6.14
C ARG A 51 2.86 -14.59 -4.65
N MET A 52 1.95 -14.09 -3.82
CA MET A 52 2.18 -13.97 -2.37
C MET A 52 2.47 -15.32 -1.71
N HIS A 53 1.75 -16.39 -2.11
CA HIS A 53 1.98 -17.73 -1.61
C HIS A 53 3.37 -18.25 -1.94
N ARG A 54 3.73 -18.19 -3.22
CA ARG A 54 5.04 -18.61 -3.72
C ARG A 54 6.18 -17.90 -3.00
N CYS A 55 6.02 -16.62 -2.73
CA CYS A 55 7.00 -15.79 -2.03
C CYS A 55 6.91 -15.89 -0.51
N ARG A 56 6.11 -16.82 0.03
CA ARG A 56 5.93 -17.06 1.47
C ARG A 56 5.51 -15.80 2.24
N VAL A 57 4.78 -14.89 1.60
CA VAL A 57 4.22 -13.72 2.25
C VAL A 57 3.07 -14.18 3.16
N ASN A 58 3.17 -13.86 4.45
CA ASN A 58 2.15 -14.03 5.47
C ASN A 58 1.43 -12.70 5.74
N LEU A 59 2.18 -11.59 5.78
CA LEU A 59 1.64 -10.24 5.94
C LEU A 59 2.38 -9.30 5.00
N GLY A 60 1.65 -8.53 4.20
CA GLY A 60 2.25 -7.62 3.22
C GLY A 60 1.51 -6.29 3.14
N PHE A 61 2.25 -5.19 3.27
CA PHE A 61 1.77 -3.83 3.03
C PHE A 61 2.91 -2.92 2.58
N SER A 62 2.56 -1.76 2.01
CA SER A 62 3.55 -0.81 1.46
C SER A 62 4.15 0.09 2.54
N ARG A 63 5.32 0.66 2.25
CA ARG A 63 5.97 1.69 3.07
C ARG A 63 6.10 2.97 2.27
N ALA A 64 5.80 4.14 2.83
CA ALA A 64 5.98 5.42 2.17
C ALA A 64 7.33 6.07 2.55
N SER A 65 7.76 5.88 3.79
CA SER A 65 9.04 6.40 4.30
C SER A 65 9.59 5.54 5.44
N SER A 66 10.78 5.86 5.94
CA SER A 66 11.38 5.17 7.09
C SER A 66 10.52 5.20 8.35
N PHE A 67 9.51 6.08 8.45
CA PHE A 67 8.63 6.19 9.62
C PHE A 67 7.16 5.93 9.31
N GLN A 68 6.79 5.67 8.06
CA GLN A 68 5.40 5.58 7.65
C GLN A 68 5.16 4.39 6.74
N ALA A 69 4.37 3.43 7.24
CA ALA A 69 3.76 2.39 6.42
C ALA A 69 2.39 2.86 5.89
N VAL A 70 1.89 2.19 4.86
CA VAL A 70 0.59 2.47 4.24
C VAL A 70 -0.23 1.18 4.29
N LEU A 71 -1.23 1.18 5.16
CA LEU A 71 -2.11 0.02 5.40
C LEU A 71 -3.39 0.05 4.56
N SER A 72 -3.43 0.93 3.56
CA SER A 72 -4.58 1.10 2.68
C SER A 72 -4.76 -0.05 1.69
N PHE A 73 -3.69 -0.81 1.43
CA PHE A 73 -3.71 -2.10 0.77
C PHE A 73 -2.87 -3.09 1.60
N LEU A 74 -3.53 -4.12 2.14
CA LEU A 74 -2.94 -5.07 3.07
C LEU A 74 -3.29 -6.50 2.66
N TYR A 75 -2.31 -7.38 2.53
CA TYR A 75 -2.51 -8.82 2.38
C TYR A 75 -2.23 -9.55 3.69
N VAL A 76 -3.14 -10.44 4.09
CA VAL A 76 -3.07 -11.25 5.31
C VAL A 76 -3.36 -12.71 4.99
N ARG A 77 -2.35 -13.58 5.14
CA ARG A 77 -2.49 -15.01 4.85
C ARG A 77 -3.45 -15.71 5.82
N ASN A 78 -3.40 -15.40 7.10
CA ASN A 78 -4.24 -16.04 8.11
C ASN A 78 -4.49 -15.13 9.33
N ALA A 79 -5.45 -15.49 10.17
CA ALA A 79 -5.78 -14.65 11.32
C ALA A 79 -4.64 -14.56 12.35
N ALA A 80 -3.80 -15.59 12.48
CA ALA A 80 -2.72 -15.63 13.47
C ALA A 80 -1.64 -14.58 13.19
N ILE A 81 -1.27 -14.35 11.92
CA ILE A 81 -0.27 -13.32 11.59
C ILE A 81 -0.82 -11.90 11.82
N LEU A 82 -2.11 -11.66 11.58
CA LEU A 82 -2.74 -10.39 11.92
C LEU A 82 -2.84 -10.21 13.43
N GLU A 83 -3.16 -11.27 14.18
CA GLU A 83 -3.15 -11.24 15.65
C GLU A 83 -1.79 -10.84 16.21
N HIS A 84 -0.70 -11.36 15.64
CA HIS A 84 0.66 -11.01 16.05
C HIS A 84 0.92 -9.50 15.86
N PHE A 85 0.51 -8.93 14.72
CA PHE A 85 0.60 -7.50 14.48
C PHE A 85 -0.29 -6.66 15.41
N LEU A 86 -1.52 -7.12 15.69
CA LEU A 86 -2.44 -6.43 16.60
C LEU A 86 -1.95 -6.47 18.05
N ARG A 87 -1.37 -7.59 18.51
CA ARG A 87 -0.74 -7.69 19.83
C ARG A 87 0.42 -6.71 19.96
N TYR A 88 1.29 -6.65 18.95
CA TYR A 88 2.36 -5.65 18.90
C TYR A 88 1.80 -4.22 18.98
N THR A 89 0.73 -3.91 18.23
CA THR A 89 0.05 -2.61 18.28
C THR A 89 -0.46 -2.28 19.70
N ILE A 90 -1.09 -3.25 20.37
CA ILE A 90 -1.54 -3.10 21.77
C ILE A 90 -0.36 -2.83 22.71
N GLU A 91 0.75 -3.55 22.57
CA GLU A 91 1.95 -3.34 23.39
C GLU A 91 2.53 -1.94 23.22
N VAL A 92 2.58 -1.42 21.99
CA VAL A 92 3.02 -0.04 21.75
C VAL A 92 2.09 0.96 22.44
N PHE A 93 0.77 0.77 22.41
CA PHE A 93 -0.15 1.63 23.14
C PHE A 93 0.00 1.52 24.67
N ARG A 94 0.28 0.33 25.20
CA ARG A 94 0.52 0.09 26.64
C ARG A 94 1.74 0.84 27.18
N LEU A 95 2.71 1.19 26.34
CA LEU A 95 3.85 2.03 26.75
C LEU A 95 3.43 3.42 27.25
N GLY A 96 2.25 3.90 26.83
CA GLY A 96 1.82 5.27 27.02
C GLY A 96 2.54 6.24 26.07
N ARG A 97 1.99 7.46 25.94
CA ARG A 97 2.37 8.42 24.88
C ARG A 97 3.86 8.72 24.80
N SER A 98 4.48 9.10 25.91
CA SER A 98 5.90 9.55 25.92
C SER A 98 6.86 8.43 25.50
N LYS A 99 6.71 7.23 26.09
CA LYS A 99 7.54 6.07 25.76
C LYS A 99 7.28 5.57 24.35
N ALA A 100 6.02 5.55 23.89
CA ALA A 100 5.67 5.18 22.52
C ALA A 100 6.29 6.14 21.48
N MET A 101 6.27 7.45 21.71
CA MET A 101 6.92 8.44 20.82
C MET A 101 8.43 8.21 20.73
N SER A 102 9.09 7.94 21.87
CA SER A 102 10.52 7.62 21.90
C SER A 102 10.82 6.31 21.17
N TYR A 103 10.02 5.27 21.42
CA TYR A 103 10.17 3.95 20.82
C TYR A 103 9.96 3.95 19.29
N LEU A 104 8.92 4.66 18.82
CA LEU A 104 8.60 4.80 17.39
C LEU A 104 9.46 5.87 16.70
N GLN A 105 10.25 6.64 17.45
CA GLN A 105 11.08 7.75 16.96
C GLN A 105 10.29 8.80 16.16
N THR A 106 9.06 9.08 16.60
CA THR A 106 8.15 10.01 15.93
C THR A 106 7.20 10.67 16.92
N LYS A 107 6.68 11.84 16.54
CA LYS A 107 5.66 12.54 17.34
C LYS A 107 4.25 12.00 17.10
N TRP A 108 4.08 11.13 16.11
CA TRP A 108 2.79 10.61 15.66
C TRP A 108 2.64 9.14 16.06
N ILE A 109 1.68 8.84 16.93
CA ILE A 109 1.36 7.45 17.29
C ILE A 109 0.07 7.09 16.55
N ASN A 110 0.19 6.33 15.47
CA ASN A 110 -0.94 5.80 14.69
C ASN A 110 -0.57 4.46 14.05
N ASP A 111 -1.53 3.82 13.38
CA ASP A 111 -1.36 2.54 12.69
C ASP A 111 -0.19 2.55 11.69
N MET A 112 0.00 3.65 10.95
CA MET A 112 1.08 3.80 9.98
C MET A 112 2.47 3.80 10.61
N THR A 113 2.69 4.53 11.71
CA THR A 113 4.00 4.59 12.37
C THR A 113 4.30 3.31 13.14
N ILE A 114 3.29 2.70 13.74
CA ILE A 114 3.37 1.38 14.39
C ILE A 114 3.72 0.30 13.37
N ALA A 115 3.02 0.25 12.23
CA ALA A 115 3.29 -0.70 11.16
C ALA A 115 4.68 -0.53 10.53
N SER A 116 5.13 0.72 10.37
CA SER A 116 6.48 1.01 9.91
C SER A 116 7.53 0.39 10.84
N ARG A 117 7.40 0.62 12.16
CA ARG A 117 8.31 0.04 13.14
C ARG A 117 8.21 -1.49 13.20
N TYR A 118 7.01 -2.04 13.02
CA TYR A 118 6.79 -3.47 12.94
C TYR A 118 7.56 -4.09 11.76
N LEU A 119 7.55 -3.46 10.58
CA LEU A 119 8.37 -3.90 9.45
C LEU A 119 9.86 -3.91 9.80
N ASP A 120 10.38 -2.87 10.47
CA ASP A 120 11.81 -2.82 10.83
C ASP A 120 12.24 -4.01 11.70
N LEU A 121 11.37 -4.45 12.60
CA LEU A 121 11.66 -5.52 13.54
C LEU A 121 11.51 -6.91 12.92
N PHE A 122 10.50 -7.09 12.06
CA PHE A 122 10.07 -8.43 11.64
C PHE A 122 10.22 -8.74 10.16
N ALA A 123 10.47 -7.73 9.32
CA ALA A 123 10.66 -7.88 7.86
C ALA A 123 12.14 -7.86 7.44
N SER A 124 13.09 -7.94 8.39
CA SER A 124 14.52 -7.78 8.10
C SER A 124 15.06 -8.80 7.09
N THR A 125 16.23 -8.56 6.52
CA THR A 125 16.85 -9.45 5.51
C THR A 125 17.45 -10.73 6.09
N SER A 126 17.38 -10.94 7.40
CA SER A 126 17.88 -12.16 8.03
C SER A 126 17.07 -13.38 7.59
N GLU A 127 17.72 -14.53 7.56
CA GLU A 127 17.06 -15.81 7.24
C GLU A 127 15.87 -16.10 8.19
N GLN A 128 15.99 -15.67 9.46
CA GLN A 128 14.91 -15.73 10.46
C GLN A 128 13.65 -14.95 10.03
N SER A 129 13.81 -13.78 9.44
CA SER A 129 12.70 -12.94 8.99
C SER A 129 12.03 -13.48 7.72
N ARG A 130 12.74 -14.26 6.89
CA ARG A 130 12.09 -15.01 5.79
C ARG A 130 11.11 -16.06 6.30
N LEU A 131 11.29 -16.55 7.53
CA LEU A 131 10.35 -17.49 8.16
C LEU A 131 9.11 -16.78 8.71
N SER A 132 9.23 -15.51 9.12
CA SER A 132 8.08 -14.73 9.61
C SER A 132 7.06 -14.46 8.49
N GLY A 133 7.54 -14.34 7.26
CA GLY A 133 6.73 -14.03 6.10
C GLY A 133 6.16 -12.61 6.13
N ILE A 134 6.76 -11.69 6.87
CA ILE A 134 6.33 -10.29 6.90
C ILE A 134 7.14 -9.53 5.85
N PHE A 135 6.46 -8.87 4.92
CA PHE A 135 7.09 -8.22 3.76
C PHE A 135 6.63 -6.78 3.58
N GLN A 136 7.58 -5.90 3.26
CA GLN A 136 7.27 -4.66 2.57
C GLN A 136 6.91 -4.98 1.11
N LEU A 137 5.72 -4.57 0.68
CA LEU A 137 5.33 -4.71 -0.72
C LEU A 137 6.19 -3.81 -1.61
N PRO A 138 6.49 -4.23 -2.84
CA PRO A 138 7.42 -3.50 -3.70
C PRO A 138 6.83 -2.21 -4.21
N ILE A 139 7.31 -1.10 -3.65
CA ILE A 139 6.96 0.26 -4.06
C ILE A 139 7.99 0.83 -5.04
N GLU A 140 9.24 0.34 -4.97
CA GLU A 140 10.36 0.91 -5.70
C GLU A 140 10.48 0.35 -7.12
N PHE A 141 11.04 1.18 -7.98
CA PHE A 141 11.36 0.79 -9.35
C PHE A 141 12.69 0.04 -9.47
N HIS A 142 13.27 -0.47 -8.40
CA HIS A 142 14.54 -1.19 -8.48
C HIS A 142 14.37 -2.63 -8.99
N SER A 143 15.37 -3.07 -9.75
CA SER A 143 15.48 -4.36 -10.43
C SER A 143 16.00 -5.49 -9.52
N GLY A 144 15.85 -5.33 -8.20
CA GLY A 144 16.23 -6.38 -7.25
C GLY A 144 15.40 -7.65 -7.44
N ASN A 145 15.96 -8.79 -7.02
CA ASN A 145 15.27 -10.10 -6.96
C ASN A 145 14.13 -10.08 -5.92
N CYS A 146 13.10 -9.32 -6.20
CA CYS A 146 11.85 -9.29 -5.45
C CYS A 146 10.95 -10.39 -6.03
N CYS A 147 10.76 -11.48 -5.28
CA CYS A 147 9.95 -12.63 -5.70
C CYS A 147 8.51 -12.23 -6.09
N ILE A 148 7.96 -11.19 -5.46
CA ILE A 148 6.61 -10.68 -5.73
C ILE A 148 6.58 -9.93 -7.08
N CYS A 149 7.66 -9.20 -7.38
CA CYS A 149 7.79 -8.31 -8.52
C CYS A 149 7.94 -9.08 -9.84
N ILE A 150 8.78 -10.11 -9.84
CA ILE A 150 9.15 -10.89 -11.02
C ILE A 150 8.53 -12.28 -10.90
N ASN A 151 7.73 -12.67 -11.88
CA ASN A 151 7.40 -14.07 -12.07
C ASN A 151 8.37 -14.62 -13.12
N SER A 152 9.03 -15.75 -12.84
CA SER A 152 9.95 -16.39 -13.80
C SER A 152 9.32 -16.65 -15.16
N ASN A 153 7.97 -16.75 -15.20
CA ASN A 153 7.21 -16.99 -16.41
C ASN A 153 6.51 -15.73 -16.95
N GLU A 154 6.51 -14.60 -16.22
CA GLU A 154 5.84 -13.38 -16.66
C GLU A 154 6.88 -12.26 -16.83
N LYS A 155 6.92 -11.68 -18.02
CA LYS A 155 7.76 -10.52 -18.34
C LYS A 155 7.31 -9.22 -17.63
N GLU A 156 6.24 -9.29 -16.85
CA GLU A 156 5.60 -8.13 -16.23
C GLU A 156 6.06 -7.92 -14.78
N VAL A 157 6.78 -6.82 -14.57
CA VAL A 157 7.15 -6.32 -13.24
C VAL A 157 5.99 -5.51 -12.65
N ILE A 158 5.64 -5.80 -11.40
CA ILE A 158 4.57 -5.10 -10.69
C ILE A 158 5.13 -4.18 -9.60
N VAL A 159 4.41 -3.09 -9.31
CA VAL A 159 4.68 -2.16 -8.21
C VAL A 159 3.39 -1.81 -7.47
N PHE A 160 3.50 -1.44 -6.19
CA PHE A 160 2.41 -1.00 -5.35
C PHE A 160 2.54 0.50 -5.07
N ASP A 161 1.43 1.21 -5.13
CA ASP A 161 1.40 2.59 -4.64
C ASP A 161 1.45 2.61 -3.11
N ALA A 162 2.30 3.49 -2.58
CA ALA A 162 2.42 3.80 -1.15
C ALA A 162 1.88 5.20 -0.86
N ARG A 163 0.74 5.54 -1.47
CA ARG A 163 0.08 6.85 -1.35
C ARG A 163 0.87 8.00 -2.01
N SER A 164 1.81 7.70 -2.88
CA SER A 164 2.59 8.72 -3.61
C SER A 164 2.09 8.90 -5.03
N LEU A 165 1.89 7.80 -5.77
CA LEU A 165 1.53 7.84 -7.19
C LEU A 165 0.11 8.34 -7.37
N GLY A 166 -0.88 7.69 -6.75
CA GLY A 166 -2.29 8.03 -6.92
C GLY A 166 -2.61 9.45 -6.48
N GLN A 167 -2.06 9.90 -5.35
CA GLN A 167 -2.24 11.27 -4.87
C GLN A 167 -1.60 12.31 -5.80
N TYR A 168 -0.37 12.05 -6.28
CA TYR A 168 0.30 12.96 -7.20
C TYR A 168 -0.47 13.09 -8.52
N PHE A 169 -0.77 11.97 -9.18
CA PHE A 169 -1.49 11.99 -10.46
C PHE A 169 -2.91 12.56 -10.31
N ALA A 170 -3.57 12.37 -9.15
CA ALA A 170 -4.86 12.98 -8.88
C ALA A 170 -4.81 14.51 -8.64
N GLY A 171 -3.62 15.13 -8.66
CA GLY A 171 -3.47 16.58 -8.51
C GLY A 171 -3.37 17.07 -7.08
N ASP A 172 -3.26 16.18 -6.09
CA ASP A 172 -3.21 16.58 -4.68
C ASP A 172 -1.95 17.43 -4.36
N TYR A 173 -0.95 17.40 -5.24
CA TYR A 173 0.28 18.15 -5.08
C TYR A 173 0.15 19.67 -5.16
N TRP A 174 -0.96 20.17 -5.72
CA TRP A 174 -1.26 21.59 -5.74
C TRP A 174 -1.85 22.11 -4.43
N HIS A 175 -2.27 21.23 -3.53
CA HIS A 175 -2.87 21.66 -2.26
C HIS A 175 -1.78 22.10 -1.28
N PRO A 176 -1.81 23.35 -0.76
CA PRO A 176 -0.73 23.94 0.04
C PRO A 176 -0.45 23.22 1.37
N ASN A 177 -1.37 22.34 1.81
CA ASN A 177 -1.25 21.57 3.04
C ASN A 177 -0.99 20.07 2.80
N VAL A 178 -0.90 19.62 1.55
CA VAL A 178 -0.69 18.20 1.21
C VAL A 178 0.77 17.98 0.82
N SER A 179 1.56 17.53 1.80
CA SER A 179 2.97 17.18 1.63
C SER A 179 3.20 15.68 1.48
N PHE A 180 2.15 14.86 1.36
CA PHE A 180 2.27 13.40 1.43
C PHE A 180 3.11 12.81 0.28
N TRP A 181 3.00 13.34 -0.94
CA TRP A 181 3.84 12.94 -2.07
C TRP A 181 5.30 13.41 -1.92
N ILE A 182 5.55 14.56 -1.26
CA ILE A 182 6.91 15.06 -0.94
C ILE A 182 7.58 14.19 0.14
N LYS A 183 6.78 13.59 1.03
CA LYS A 183 7.25 12.79 2.17
C LYS A 183 7.46 11.30 1.86
N SER A 184 7.17 10.89 0.63
CA SER A 184 7.53 9.57 0.16
C SER A 184 9.02 9.59 -0.20
N ASP A 185 9.88 9.31 0.78
CA ASP A 185 11.34 9.27 0.57
C ASP A 185 11.75 8.14 -0.41
N LEU A 186 10.83 7.22 -0.72
CA LEU A 186 11.10 6.00 -1.47
C LEU A 186 10.69 6.09 -2.95
N VAL A 187 9.72 6.94 -3.29
CA VAL A 187 9.22 7.11 -4.66
C VAL A 187 8.86 8.57 -4.91
N ASP A 188 9.57 9.21 -5.85
CA ASP A 188 9.29 10.54 -6.37
C ASP A 188 8.58 10.43 -7.73
N PRO A 189 7.28 10.81 -7.82
CA PRO A 189 6.52 10.74 -9.06
C PRO A 189 6.76 11.94 -10.01
N ARG A 190 7.57 12.94 -9.62
CA ARG A 190 7.80 14.12 -10.46
C ARG A 190 8.54 13.77 -11.75
N GLY A 191 8.03 14.30 -12.87
CA GLY A 191 8.56 14.03 -14.20
C GLY A 191 8.24 12.65 -14.74
N GLU A 192 7.60 11.79 -13.94
CA GLU A 192 7.16 10.47 -14.39
C GLU A 192 5.91 10.55 -15.25
N LEU A 193 5.79 9.57 -16.14
CA LEU A 193 4.62 9.40 -16.99
C LEU A 193 3.81 8.19 -16.53
N LEU A 194 2.55 8.43 -16.16
CA LEU A 194 1.57 7.37 -15.95
C LEU A 194 0.93 7.01 -17.29
N THR A 195 1.24 5.81 -17.81
CA THR A 195 0.65 5.31 -19.06
C THR A 195 -0.49 4.35 -18.76
N TRP A 196 -1.56 4.41 -19.56
CA TRP A 196 -2.71 3.52 -19.40
C TRP A 196 -2.77 2.54 -20.56
N VAL A 197 -2.68 1.26 -20.25
CA VAL A 197 -2.76 0.18 -21.26
C VAL A 197 -4.13 -0.46 -21.16
N ARG A 198 -4.80 -0.60 -22.32
CA ARG A 198 -6.06 -1.34 -22.40
C ARG A 198 -5.73 -2.83 -22.38
N LYS A 199 -6.38 -3.57 -21.48
CA LYS A 199 -6.26 -5.03 -21.35
C LYS A 199 -7.63 -5.68 -21.57
N ASN A 200 -7.65 -7.01 -21.52
CA ASN A 200 -8.82 -7.87 -21.70
C ASN A 200 -10.11 -7.25 -21.15
N LYS A 201 -11.18 -7.27 -21.97
CA LYS A 201 -12.51 -6.69 -21.66
C LYS A 201 -12.52 -5.17 -21.50
N GLY A 202 -11.52 -4.48 -22.04
CA GLY A 202 -11.48 -3.02 -22.08
C GLY A 202 -11.00 -2.34 -20.79
N LEU A 203 -10.50 -3.10 -19.82
CA LEU A 203 -9.95 -2.55 -18.57
C LEU A 203 -8.72 -1.69 -18.87
N LEU A 204 -8.66 -0.51 -18.26
CA LEU A 204 -7.50 0.37 -18.32
C LEU A 204 -6.61 0.10 -17.12
N VAL A 205 -5.37 -0.29 -17.38
CA VAL A 205 -4.39 -0.65 -16.36
C VAL A 205 -3.25 0.38 -16.39
N PRO A 206 -2.92 1.03 -15.26
CA PRO A 206 -1.86 2.01 -15.20
C PRO A 206 -0.48 1.35 -15.09
N TYR A 207 0.48 1.93 -15.81
CA TYR A 207 1.88 1.58 -15.82
C TYR A 207 2.73 2.83 -15.58
N ILE A 208 3.90 2.62 -14.98
CA ILE A 208 4.92 3.65 -14.79
C ILE A 208 6.29 3.02 -15.03
N ARG A 209 7.12 3.65 -15.87
CA ARG A 209 8.42 3.09 -16.32
C ARG A 209 8.32 1.64 -16.82
N GLY A 210 7.24 1.30 -17.53
CA GLY A 210 6.98 -0.05 -18.04
C GLY A 210 6.54 -1.09 -16.99
N LYS A 211 6.33 -0.69 -15.74
CA LYS A 211 5.90 -1.56 -14.64
C LYS A 211 4.42 -1.37 -14.35
N ARG A 212 3.70 -2.48 -14.19
CA ARG A 212 2.28 -2.45 -13.89
C ARG A 212 2.04 -2.04 -12.45
N ILE A 213 1.13 -1.11 -12.24
CA ILE A 213 0.71 -0.71 -10.91
C ILE A 213 -0.41 -1.65 -10.44
N VAL A 214 -0.26 -2.26 -9.26
CA VAL A 214 -1.26 -3.16 -8.69
C VAL A 214 -2.48 -2.38 -8.21
N GLN A 215 -2.23 -1.29 -7.50
CA GLN A 215 -3.23 -0.47 -6.87
C GLN A 215 -2.79 1.00 -6.89
N LEU A 216 -3.72 1.94 -7.02
CA LEU A 216 -3.48 3.37 -6.83
C LEU A 216 -4.28 3.90 -5.63
N HIS A 217 -3.60 4.53 -4.69
CA HIS A 217 -4.21 5.19 -3.54
C HIS A 217 -4.52 6.64 -3.93
N VAL A 218 -5.79 6.89 -4.24
CA VAL A 218 -6.29 8.16 -4.78
C VAL A 218 -7.29 8.74 -3.80
N HIS A 219 -7.22 10.03 -3.51
CA HIS A 219 -8.23 10.66 -2.65
C HIS A 219 -9.66 10.35 -3.15
N SER A 220 -10.57 9.93 -2.26
CA SER A 220 -11.88 9.36 -2.62
C SER A 220 -12.72 10.19 -3.60
N LYS A 221 -12.60 11.52 -3.52
CA LYS A 221 -13.22 12.50 -4.43
C LYS A 221 -12.81 12.36 -5.91
N ASN A 222 -11.66 11.75 -6.18
CA ASN A 222 -11.08 11.66 -7.53
C ASN A 222 -11.18 10.26 -8.14
N LEU A 223 -11.70 9.26 -7.42
CA LEU A 223 -11.71 7.85 -7.86
C LEU A 223 -12.38 7.63 -9.22
N GLN A 224 -13.42 8.42 -9.53
CA GLN A 224 -14.14 8.29 -10.80
C GLN A 224 -13.23 8.52 -12.01
N GLN A 225 -12.24 9.41 -11.91
CA GLN A 225 -11.31 9.72 -13.00
C GLN A 225 -10.34 8.57 -13.30
N PHE A 226 -10.16 7.68 -12.34
CA PHE A 226 -9.24 6.54 -12.43
C PHE A 226 -9.98 5.23 -12.74
N SER A 227 -11.31 5.27 -12.89
CA SER A 227 -12.11 4.11 -13.24
C SER A 227 -12.04 3.80 -14.72
N SER A 228 -11.92 2.52 -15.11
CA SER A 228 -11.99 2.12 -16.52
C SER A 228 -13.36 2.40 -17.17
N ARG A 229 -14.39 2.75 -16.39
CA ARG A 229 -15.74 3.07 -16.87
C ARG A 229 -15.94 4.55 -17.18
N SER A 230 -15.03 5.43 -16.79
CA SER A 230 -15.19 6.84 -17.14
C SER A 230 -14.88 7.04 -18.62
N ASN A 231 -15.83 7.61 -19.36
CA ASN A 231 -15.56 8.17 -20.69
C ASN A 231 -14.61 9.38 -20.60
N ASN A 232 -14.55 10.00 -19.41
CA ASN A 232 -13.59 11.01 -19.05
C ASN A 232 -12.30 10.32 -18.60
N GLN A 233 -11.46 9.94 -19.56
CA GLN A 233 -10.06 9.69 -19.25
C GLN A 233 -9.43 11.01 -18.76
N PRO A 234 -8.57 11.00 -17.74
CA PRO A 234 -8.00 12.23 -17.19
C PRO A 234 -7.15 12.93 -18.27
N THR A 235 -7.71 13.95 -18.90
CA THR A 235 -7.06 14.78 -19.93
C THR A 235 -6.20 15.89 -19.32
N GLY A 236 -5.85 15.78 -18.04
CA GLY A 236 -4.99 16.74 -17.36
C GLY A 236 -3.59 16.78 -17.94
N THR A 237 -2.94 17.93 -17.89
CA THR A 237 -1.56 18.13 -18.33
C THR A 237 -0.63 17.15 -17.58
N GLY A 238 -0.12 16.14 -18.28
CA GLY A 238 0.75 15.10 -17.71
C GLY A 238 0.39 13.65 -18.07
N TYR A 239 -0.76 13.42 -18.73
CA TYR A 239 -1.15 12.09 -19.21
C TYR A 239 -0.94 11.96 -20.71
N ASN A 240 0.01 11.11 -21.13
CA ASN A 240 0.03 10.60 -22.50
C ASN A 240 -0.64 9.23 -22.51
N PHE A 241 -1.85 9.18 -23.07
CA PHE A 241 -2.49 7.93 -23.43
C PHE A 241 -1.83 7.39 -24.69
N THR A 242 -0.75 6.65 -24.52
CA THR A 242 -0.35 5.73 -25.58
C THR A 242 -1.23 4.50 -25.45
N LEU A 243 -2.28 4.44 -26.28
CA LEU A 243 -2.97 3.18 -26.53
C LEU A 243 -1.96 2.25 -27.23
N LEU A 244 -1.23 1.48 -26.45
CA LEU A 244 -0.52 0.33 -26.97
C LEU A 244 -1.62 -0.67 -27.35
N GLY A 245 -1.90 -0.78 -28.64
CA GLY A 245 -2.70 -1.88 -29.17
C GLY A 245 -1.98 -3.18 -28.86
N ASP A 246 -2.72 -4.17 -28.37
CA ASP A 246 -2.22 -5.56 -28.28
C ASP A 246 -1.92 -6.10 -29.69
#